data_AF-A0A970DJQ7-F1
#
_entry.id   AF-A0A970DJQ7-F1
#
_cell.length_a   1.000
_cell.length_b   1.000
_cell.length_c   1.000
_cell.angle_alpha   90.00
_cell.angle_beta   90.00
_cell.angle_gamma   90.00
#
_symmetry.space_group_name_H-M   'P 1'
#
loop_
_entity.id
_entity.type
_entity.pdbx_description
1 polymer ?
#
loop_
_entity_poly.entity_id
_entity_poly.type
_entity_poly.pdbx_seq_one_letter_code
_entity_poly.pdbx_strand_id
1 'polypeptide(L)'
;MSKALKKYLILFFVILLPLAAAFFVGNYGYKSEKFGQGKWYDKYRQNFFVFEEDFTTREKIHRVLRYGLNSHYKLYEEEPFFSQTIENEQGEKLFVLEIYRAIYEAQGEDRVEYLFTFYDVQYLRLREAFDVDSLVKQKIEDSNVPEISAKIFRIAEDGTVIRSPDREVGFMTLSDMMSVIPDYDADVDFKQGYSGNKKKETDELVLCPLGFHRITDIDWSENDKALFEVYASVEEVLDENQLPLQTKVIELELDGYYSDPEKLDYQDWTPSYMQNLRNSDYLKWLFKHYLWWISLIAFIIVGVITFSFYIAWLAETAYAEKTAGKAKKSRK
;
A
#
# COMPACT_ATOMS: atom_id res chain seq x y z
N MET A 1 33.87 50.17 -8.43
CA MET A 1 32.64 49.45 -8.89
C MET A 1 31.73 50.43 -9.61
N SER A 2 31.22 50.11 -10.80
CA SER A 2 30.33 51.02 -11.55
C SER A 2 28.97 51.15 -10.83
N LYS A 3 28.30 52.31 -10.98
CA LYS A 3 26.95 52.53 -10.39
C LYS A 3 25.93 51.48 -10.85
N ALA A 4 26.03 51.09 -12.13
CA ALA A 4 25.19 50.05 -12.72
C ALA A 4 25.42 48.69 -12.03
N LEU A 5 26.68 48.28 -11.86
CA LEU A 5 27.03 47.02 -11.18
C LEU A 5 26.52 46.99 -9.73
N LYS A 6 26.64 48.10 -8.98
CA LYS A 6 26.09 48.21 -7.62
C LYS A 6 24.57 48.05 -7.59
N LYS A 7 23.86 48.66 -8.55
CA LYS A 7 22.39 48.56 -8.65
C LYS A 7 21.94 47.12 -8.97
N TYR A 8 22.62 46.45 -9.90
CA TYR A 8 22.32 45.06 -10.24
C TYR A 8 22.61 44.09 -9.09
N LEU A 9 23.71 44.29 -8.36
CA LEU A 9 24.03 43.49 -7.17
C LEU A 9 22.95 43.63 -6.08
N ILE A 10 22.49 44.86 -5.81
CA ILE A 10 21.43 45.07 -4.81
C ILE A 10 20.12 44.41 -5.27
N LEU A 11 19.75 44.58 -6.54
CA LEU A 11 18.54 43.95 -7.08
C LEU A 11 18.62 42.41 -7.01
N PHE A 12 19.79 41.85 -7.29
CA PHE A 12 20.04 40.41 -7.14
C PHE A 12 19.78 39.94 -5.70
N PHE A 13 20.30 40.64 -4.69
CA PHE A 13 20.04 40.28 -3.29
C PHE A 13 18.58 40.45 -2.87
N VAL A 14 17.88 41.47 -3.38
CA VAL A 14 16.45 41.69 -3.11
C VAL A 14 15.60 40.53 -3.63
N ILE A 15 16.02 39.86 -4.71
CA ILE A 15 15.33 38.68 -5.25
C ILE A 15 15.82 37.39 -4.57
N LEU A 16 17.13 37.26 -4.35
CA LEU A 16 17.74 36.04 -3.82
C LEU A 16 17.35 35.78 -2.36
N LEU A 17 17.31 36.82 -1.51
CA LEU A 17 17.04 36.65 -0.09
C LEU A 17 15.64 36.08 0.20
N PRO A 18 14.54 36.55 -0.42
CA PRO A 18 13.23 35.92 -0.29
C PRO A 18 13.19 34.47 -0.76
N LEU A 19 13.84 34.15 -1.89
CA LEU A 19 13.93 32.78 -2.41
C LEU A 19 14.69 31.86 -1.45
N ALA A 20 15.84 32.32 -0.94
CA ALA A 20 16.64 31.58 0.02
C ALA A 20 15.86 31.36 1.32
N ALA A 21 15.17 32.37 1.84
CA ALA A 21 14.34 32.22 3.03
C ALA A 21 13.21 31.22 2.83
N ALA A 22 12.48 31.29 1.71
CA ALA A 22 11.44 30.33 1.36
C ALA A 22 11.97 28.89 1.27
N PHE A 23 13.16 28.71 0.68
CA PHE A 23 13.85 27.43 0.61
C PHE A 23 14.26 26.91 2.00
N PHE A 24 14.92 27.74 2.81
CA PHE A 24 15.37 27.33 4.15
C PHE A 24 14.21 27.01 5.09
N VAL A 25 13.14 27.81 5.06
CA VAL A 25 11.93 27.56 5.84
C VAL A 25 11.24 26.27 5.38
N GLY A 26 11.10 26.07 4.06
CA GLY A 26 10.52 24.84 3.51
C GLY A 26 11.35 23.61 3.86
N ASN A 27 12.67 23.68 3.71
CA ASN A 27 13.60 22.61 4.08
C ASN A 27 13.59 22.33 5.60
N TYR A 28 13.50 23.35 6.44
CA TYR A 28 13.32 23.17 7.88
C TYR A 28 11.98 22.48 8.19
N GLY A 29 10.89 22.92 7.55
CA GLY A 29 9.58 22.29 7.68
C GLY A 29 9.59 20.81 7.31
N TYR A 30 10.27 20.46 6.21
CA TYR A 30 10.44 19.07 5.77
C TYR A 30 11.26 18.22 6.73
N LYS A 31 12.43 18.72 7.17
CA LYS A 31 13.38 17.97 8.01
C LYS A 31 13.01 17.96 9.50
N SER A 32 12.07 18.78 9.94
CA SER A 32 11.69 18.88 11.35
C SER A 32 11.02 17.60 11.84
N GLU A 33 11.57 17.00 12.89
CA GLU A 33 10.99 15.87 13.63
C GLU A 33 9.63 16.18 14.24
N LYS A 34 9.34 17.46 14.50
CA LYS A 34 8.03 17.88 15.03
C LYS A 34 6.96 17.95 13.93
N PHE A 35 7.37 18.26 12.70
CA PHE A 35 6.47 18.56 11.59
C PHE A 35 6.66 17.53 10.46
N GLY A 36 7.50 17.83 9.46
CA GLY A 36 7.68 17.04 8.25
C GLY A 36 8.24 15.64 8.45
N GLN A 37 8.87 15.31 9.57
CA GLN A 37 9.24 13.93 9.89
C GLN A 37 8.44 13.36 11.08
N GLY A 38 7.52 14.13 11.66
CA GLY A 38 6.67 13.74 12.78
C GLY A 38 5.20 13.79 12.42
N LYS A 39 4.45 14.72 13.03
CA LYS A 39 2.97 14.75 12.93
C LYS A 39 2.42 14.76 11.51
N TRP A 40 3.10 15.39 10.54
CA TRP A 40 2.64 15.40 9.16
C TRP A 40 2.86 14.06 8.47
N TYR A 41 3.95 13.36 8.79
CA TYR A 41 4.22 12.01 8.32
C TYR A 41 3.24 11.01 8.93
N ASP A 42 2.92 11.13 10.22
CA ASP A 42 1.90 10.29 10.86
C ASP A 42 0.53 10.45 10.19
N LYS A 43 0.14 11.70 9.91
CA LYS A 43 -1.10 12.00 9.18
C LYS A 43 -1.06 11.46 7.75
N TYR A 44 0.09 11.56 7.08
CA TYR A 44 0.27 10.98 5.76
C TYR A 44 0.05 9.48 5.79
N ARG A 45 0.73 8.77 6.70
CA ARG A 45 0.58 7.32 6.89
C ARG A 45 -0.86 6.92 7.17
N GLN A 46 -1.57 7.68 8.01
CA GLN A 46 -2.98 7.44 8.30
C GLN A 46 -3.87 7.58 7.05
N ASN A 47 -3.59 8.58 6.22
CA ASN A 47 -4.38 8.83 5.01
C ASN A 47 -3.97 7.96 3.82
N PHE A 48 -2.76 7.41 3.80
CA PHE A 48 -2.22 6.72 2.63
C PHE A 48 -2.99 5.43 2.27
N PHE A 49 -3.53 4.75 3.29
CA PHE A 49 -4.38 3.57 3.15
C PHE A 49 -5.88 3.90 3.21
N VAL A 50 -6.24 5.19 3.20
CA VAL A 50 -7.62 5.60 2.94
C VAL A 50 -7.77 5.65 1.43
N PHE A 51 -8.54 4.70 0.89
CA PHE A 51 -8.78 4.62 -0.54
C PHE A 51 -9.96 5.50 -0.93
N GLU A 52 -9.80 6.27 -2.00
CA GLU A 52 -10.90 6.97 -2.67
C GLU A 52 -11.78 5.94 -3.41
N GLU A 53 -13.04 6.29 -3.71
CA GLU A 53 -14.03 5.39 -4.33
C GLU A 53 -13.64 4.90 -5.74
N ASP A 54 -12.69 5.57 -6.40
CA ASP A 54 -12.25 5.30 -7.77
C ASP A 54 -11.20 4.20 -7.92
N PHE A 55 -10.65 3.68 -6.82
CA PHE A 55 -9.69 2.59 -6.86
C PHE A 55 -10.37 1.22 -6.97
N THR A 56 -9.91 0.38 -7.89
CA THR A 56 -10.29 -1.05 -7.97
C THR A 56 -9.72 -1.83 -6.79
N THR A 57 -10.32 -2.97 -6.44
CA THR A 57 -9.85 -3.81 -5.33
C THR A 57 -8.39 -4.25 -5.54
N ARG A 58 -8.04 -4.62 -6.78
CA ARG A 58 -6.67 -4.98 -7.17
C ARG A 58 -5.67 -3.85 -6.93
N GLU A 59 -6.00 -2.60 -7.30
CA GLU A 59 -5.11 -1.46 -7.05
C GLU A 59 -4.91 -1.18 -5.55
N LYS A 60 -5.95 -1.42 -4.74
CA LYS A 60 -5.86 -1.32 -3.28
C LYS A 60 -4.92 -2.38 -2.71
N ILE A 61 -5.06 -3.64 -3.14
CA ILE A 61 -4.17 -4.76 -2.79
C ILE A 61 -2.73 -4.42 -3.15
N HIS A 62 -2.46 -4.01 -4.39
CA HIS A 62 -1.11 -3.64 -4.84
C HIS A 62 -0.53 -2.50 -3.99
N ARG A 63 -1.33 -1.49 -3.60
CA ARG A 63 -0.84 -0.40 -2.74
C ARG A 63 -0.48 -0.89 -1.34
N VAL A 64 -1.27 -1.80 -0.75
CA VAL A 64 -0.97 -2.37 0.57
C VAL A 64 0.24 -3.29 0.51
N LEU A 65 0.33 -4.16 -0.51
CA LEU A 65 1.53 -4.95 -0.78
C LEU A 65 2.77 -4.07 -0.90
N ARG A 66 2.62 -2.89 -1.52
CA ARG A 66 3.73 -2.00 -1.75
C ARG A 66 4.27 -1.29 -0.51
N TYR A 67 3.38 -0.92 0.40
CA TYR A 67 3.71 0.03 1.46
C TYR A 67 3.11 -0.28 2.84
N GLY A 68 2.15 -1.19 2.90
CA GLY A 68 1.38 -1.55 4.10
C GLY A 68 1.80 -2.85 4.78
N LEU A 69 2.68 -3.63 4.13
CA LEU A 69 3.32 -4.78 4.75
C LEU A 69 4.24 -4.34 5.91
N ASN A 70 4.51 -5.24 6.85
CA ASN A 70 5.43 -5.01 7.98
C ASN A 70 6.88 -4.92 7.48
N SER A 71 7.73 -4.06 8.08
CA SER A 71 9.15 -3.81 7.73
C SER A 71 10.05 -5.03 7.51
N HIS A 72 9.66 -6.18 8.05
CA HIS A 72 10.34 -7.45 7.87
C HIS A 72 10.05 -8.11 6.51
N TYR A 73 8.98 -7.74 5.81
CA TYR A 73 8.65 -8.29 4.51
C TYR A 73 9.18 -7.41 3.37
N LYS A 74 9.74 -8.02 2.34
CA LYS A 74 10.10 -7.34 1.10
C LYS A 74 9.49 -8.10 -0.04
N LEU A 75 8.47 -7.53 -0.67
CA LEU A 75 7.87 -8.13 -1.85
C LEU A 75 8.95 -8.30 -2.91
N TYR A 76 9.01 -9.49 -3.50
CA TYR A 76 10.07 -9.90 -4.39
C TYR A 76 9.83 -9.40 -5.82
N GLU A 77 8.58 -9.49 -6.29
CA GLU A 77 8.13 -9.08 -7.63
C GLU A 77 6.96 -8.08 -7.53
N GLU A 78 6.84 -7.18 -8.52
CA GLU A 78 5.69 -6.25 -8.60
C GLU A 78 4.42 -6.92 -9.10
N GLU A 79 4.56 -7.86 -10.03
CA GLU A 79 3.47 -8.72 -10.47
C GLU A 79 3.37 -9.96 -9.58
N PRO A 80 2.17 -10.52 -9.41
CA PRO A 80 2.00 -11.78 -8.70
C PRO A 80 2.76 -12.91 -9.41
N PHE A 81 3.39 -13.76 -8.60
CA PHE A 81 3.99 -15.02 -9.05
C PHE A 81 2.96 -15.92 -9.73
N PHE A 82 1.71 -15.87 -9.25
CA PHE A 82 0.58 -16.57 -9.84
C PHE A 82 -0.66 -15.69 -9.81
N SER A 83 -1.38 -15.61 -10.94
CA SER A 83 -2.66 -14.90 -11.04
C SER A 83 -3.62 -15.70 -11.89
N GLN A 84 -4.77 -16.07 -11.33
CA GLN A 84 -5.81 -16.78 -12.06
C GLN A 84 -7.20 -16.32 -11.62
N THR A 85 -8.08 -16.11 -12.59
CA THR A 85 -9.52 -16.04 -12.34
C THR A 85 -10.05 -17.46 -12.20
N ILE A 86 -10.57 -17.79 -11.02
CA ILE A 86 -11.18 -19.08 -10.75
C ILE A 86 -12.63 -19.02 -11.22
N GLU A 87 -13.05 -20.01 -11.99
CA GLU A 87 -14.36 -20.11 -12.61
C GLU A 87 -15.05 -21.41 -12.18
N ASN A 88 -16.39 -21.45 -12.20
CA ASN A 88 -17.17 -22.66 -12.03
C ASN A 88 -17.14 -23.54 -13.31
N GLU A 89 -17.80 -24.70 -13.27
CA GLU A 89 -17.86 -25.62 -14.43
C GLU A 89 -18.52 -24.99 -15.67
N GLN A 90 -19.31 -23.94 -15.49
CA GLN A 90 -20.00 -23.18 -16.54
C GLN A 90 -19.13 -22.05 -17.13
N GLY A 91 -17.91 -21.84 -16.63
CA GLY A 91 -17.02 -20.76 -17.04
C GLY A 91 -17.40 -19.39 -16.46
N GLU A 92 -18.18 -19.38 -15.38
CA GLU A 92 -18.54 -18.16 -14.68
C GLU A 92 -17.55 -17.90 -13.54
N LYS A 93 -17.08 -16.66 -13.45
CA LYS A 93 -16.15 -16.23 -12.40
C LYS A 93 -16.70 -16.50 -11.00
N LEU A 94 -15.84 -17.07 -10.15
CA LEU A 94 -16.01 -17.22 -8.71
C LEU A 94 -15.15 -16.23 -7.93
N PHE A 95 -13.86 -16.06 -8.24
CA PHE A 95 -12.98 -15.06 -7.62
C PHE A 95 -11.67 -14.95 -8.40
N VAL A 96 -10.83 -13.97 -8.05
CA VAL A 96 -9.44 -13.90 -8.50
C VAL A 96 -8.52 -14.35 -7.37
N LEU A 97 -7.61 -15.27 -7.69
CA LEU A 97 -6.52 -15.69 -6.82
C LEU A 97 -5.21 -15.09 -7.33
N GLU A 98 -4.54 -14.33 -6.47
CA GLU A 98 -3.17 -13.89 -6.72
C GLU A 98 -2.25 -14.34 -5.58
N ILE A 99 -1.08 -14.84 -5.96
CA ILE A 99 -0.02 -15.28 -5.05
C ILE A 99 1.22 -14.44 -5.32
N TYR A 100 1.73 -13.79 -4.29
CA TYR A 100 2.96 -13.01 -4.37
C TYR A 100 4.07 -13.68 -3.56
N ARG A 101 5.32 -13.43 -3.98
CA ARG A 101 6.50 -13.83 -3.22
C ARG A 101 7.03 -12.63 -2.44
N ALA A 102 7.40 -12.85 -1.18
CA ALA A 102 8.14 -11.89 -0.39
C ALA A 102 9.31 -12.55 0.34
N ILE A 103 10.34 -11.78 0.60
CA ILE A 103 11.43 -12.15 1.48
C ILE A 103 11.10 -11.63 2.88
N TYR A 104 11.05 -12.52 3.86
CA TYR A 104 10.95 -12.16 5.26
C TYR A 104 12.34 -12.10 5.88
N GLU A 105 12.76 -10.90 6.29
CA GLU A 105 14.02 -10.61 6.95
C GLU A 105 13.85 -10.62 8.48
N ALA A 106 14.30 -11.69 9.12
CA ALA A 106 14.42 -11.78 10.58
C ALA A 106 15.89 -11.78 11.01
N GLN A 107 16.13 -11.43 12.28
CA GLN A 107 17.47 -11.48 12.88
C GLN A 107 17.97 -12.94 12.92
N GLY A 108 18.63 -13.38 11.85
CA GLY A 108 19.33 -14.68 11.81
C GLY A 108 19.21 -15.43 10.49
N GLU A 109 18.14 -15.23 9.70
CA GLU A 109 17.94 -15.95 8.43
C GLU A 109 16.84 -15.26 7.61
N ASP A 110 17.15 -14.93 6.36
CA ASP A 110 16.17 -14.47 5.37
C ASP A 110 15.46 -15.69 4.80
N ARG A 111 14.16 -15.57 4.52
CA ARG A 111 13.39 -16.68 3.93
C ARG A 111 12.34 -16.20 2.95
N VAL A 112 11.96 -17.06 2.02
CA VAL A 112 10.87 -16.79 1.09
C VAL A 112 9.53 -17.14 1.75
N GLU A 113 8.58 -16.21 1.70
CA GLU A 113 7.19 -16.40 2.13
C GLU A 113 6.23 -16.04 0.98
N TYR A 114 5.07 -16.67 0.99
CA TYR A 114 4.05 -16.49 -0.06
C TYR A 114 2.85 -15.77 0.53
N LEU A 115 2.38 -14.74 -0.18
CA LEU A 115 1.21 -13.97 0.18
C LEU A 115 0.07 -14.36 -0.73
N PHE A 116 -1.07 -14.69 -0.13
CA PHE A 116 -2.24 -15.13 -0.86
C PHE A 116 -3.31 -14.05 -0.76
N THR A 117 -3.93 -13.75 -1.91
CA THR A 117 -5.04 -12.80 -1.98
C THR A 117 -6.17 -13.39 -2.80
N PHE A 118 -7.37 -13.29 -2.25
CA PHE A 118 -8.63 -13.63 -2.91
C PHE A 118 -9.44 -12.34 -3.02
N TYR A 119 -9.88 -11.98 -4.21
CA TYR A 119 -10.63 -10.74 -4.41
C TYR A 119 -11.59 -10.82 -5.59
N ASP A 120 -12.50 -9.84 -5.69
CA ASP A 120 -13.59 -9.83 -6.66
C ASP A 120 -14.39 -11.14 -6.54
N VAL A 121 -14.73 -11.46 -5.29
CA VAL A 121 -15.38 -12.72 -4.92
C VAL A 121 -16.86 -12.67 -5.26
N GLN A 122 -17.29 -13.65 -6.05
CA GLN A 122 -18.67 -13.86 -6.45
C GLN A 122 -19.34 -14.85 -5.47
N TYR A 123 -19.61 -14.38 -4.24
CA TYR A 123 -20.23 -15.14 -3.15
C TYR A 123 -21.57 -15.77 -3.50
N LEU A 124 -22.41 -15.10 -4.30
CA LEU A 124 -23.70 -15.68 -4.69
C LEU A 124 -23.49 -16.95 -5.51
N ARG A 125 -22.53 -16.92 -6.44
CA ARG A 125 -22.14 -18.09 -7.24
C ARG A 125 -21.37 -19.11 -6.42
N LEU A 126 -20.56 -18.68 -5.46
CA LEU A 126 -19.80 -19.58 -4.59
C LEU A 126 -20.72 -20.49 -3.76
N ARG A 127 -21.92 -20.01 -3.39
CA ARG A 127 -22.95 -20.81 -2.71
C ARG A 127 -23.46 -21.96 -3.58
N GLU A 128 -23.39 -21.83 -4.91
CA GLU A 128 -23.81 -22.88 -5.84
C GLU A 128 -22.80 -24.03 -5.92
N ALA A 129 -21.55 -23.83 -5.46
CA ALA A 129 -20.52 -24.86 -5.39
C ALA A 129 -20.77 -25.92 -4.29
N PHE A 130 -21.77 -25.71 -3.43
CA PHE A 130 -22.17 -26.69 -2.42
C PHE A 130 -23.16 -27.69 -3.02
N ASP A 131 -22.70 -28.93 -3.25
CA ASP A 131 -23.56 -30.04 -3.70
C ASP A 131 -24.32 -30.64 -2.52
N VAL A 132 -25.46 -30.04 -2.21
CA VAL A 132 -26.32 -30.41 -1.07
C VAL A 132 -27.80 -30.42 -1.46
N ASP A 133 -28.64 -31.05 -0.64
CA ASP A 133 -30.08 -31.07 -0.87
C ASP A 133 -30.72 -29.67 -0.74
N SER A 134 -31.94 -29.54 -1.27
CA SER A 134 -32.64 -28.25 -1.33
C SER A 134 -32.89 -27.58 0.02
N LEU A 135 -33.04 -28.34 1.11
CA LEU A 135 -33.26 -27.78 2.44
C LEU A 135 -31.96 -27.18 2.99
N VAL A 136 -30.83 -27.85 2.77
CA VAL A 136 -29.51 -27.34 3.16
C VAL A 136 -29.11 -26.15 2.28
N LYS A 137 -29.41 -26.21 0.98
CA LYS A 137 -29.15 -25.10 0.05
C LYS A 137 -29.86 -23.82 0.48
N GLN A 138 -31.12 -23.91 0.91
CA GLN A 138 -31.85 -22.76 1.45
C GLN A 138 -31.18 -22.19 2.71
N LYS A 139 -30.67 -23.04 3.61
CA LYS A 139 -29.93 -22.58 4.78
C LYS A 139 -28.64 -21.83 4.40
N ILE A 140 -27.91 -22.31 3.39
CA ILE A 140 -26.72 -21.62 2.86
C ILE A 140 -27.09 -20.25 2.29
N GLU A 141 -28.20 -20.15 1.56
CA GLU A 141 -28.69 -18.89 0.99
C GLU A 141 -29.11 -17.87 2.07
N ASP A 142 -29.66 -18.36 3.19
CA ASP A 142 -30.09 -17.54 4.33
C ASP A 142 -28.95 -17.20 5.32
N SER A 143 -27.80 -17.87 5.21
CA SER A 143 -26.62 -17.66 6.08
C SER A 143 -25.71 -16.52 5.63
N ASN A 144 -24.68 -16.23 6.44
CA ASN A 144 -23.60 -15.31 6.05
C ASN A 144 -22.88 -15.76 4.77
N VAL A 145 -22.10 -14.86 4.17
CA VAL A 145 -21.24 -15.19 3.03
C VAL A 145 -20.25 -16.32 3.39
N PRO A 146 -19.98 -17.27 2.48
CA PRO A 146 -18.99 -18.32 2.73
C PRO A 146 -17.61 -17.76 3.06
N GLU A 147 -16.93 -18.34 4.04
CA GLU A 147 -15.52 -18.08 4.32
C GLU A 147 -14.65 -18.87 3.31
N ILE A 148 -13.66 -18.20 2.71
CA ILE A 148 -12.70 -18.83 1.81
C ILE A 148 -11.45 -19.19 2.60
N SER A 149 -11.05 -20.45 2.56
CA SER A 149 -9.80 -20.92 3.15
C SER A 149 -8.95 -21.62 2.12
N ALA A 150 -7.64 -21.62 2.33
CA ALA A 150 -6.70 -22.36 1.50
C ALA A 150 -5.85 -23.30 2.35
N LYS A 151 -5.63 -24.48 1.80
CA LYS A 151 -4.70 -25.47 2.31
C LYS A 151 -3.60 -25.71 1.28
N ILE A 152 -2.36 -25.71 1.77
CA ILE A 152 -1.19 -25.90 0.94
C ILE A 152 -0.51 -27.20 1.35
N PHE A 153 -0.24 -28.06 0.38
CA PHE A 153 0.48 -29.32 0.57
C PHE A 153 1.70 -29.38 -0.36
N ARG A 154 2.71 -30.15 0.03
CA ARG A 154 3.84 -30.46 -0.85
C ARG A 154 3.54 -31.73 -1.66
N ILE A 155 3.77 -31.65 -2.96
CA ILE A 155 3.89 -32.79 -3.87
C ILE A 155 5.39 -33.04 -4.06
N ALA A 156 5.87 -34.19 -3.60
CA ALA A 156 7.26 -34.60 -3.78
C ALA A 156 7.55 -34.98 -5.24
N GLU A 157 8.84 -35.11 -5.59
CA GLU A 157 9.29 -35.49 -6.94
C GLU A 157 8.69 -36.81 -7.45
N ASP A 158 8.34 -37.74 -6.54
CA ASP A 158 7.71 -39.02 -6.89
C ASP A 158 6.18 -38.93 -7.08
N GLY A 159 5.60 -37.73 -6.99
CA GLY A 159 4.17 -37.45 -7.10
C GLY A 159 3.39 -37.65 -5.78
N THR A 160 4.06 -38.00 -4.68
CA THR A 160 3.38 -38.20 -3.40
C THR A 160 2.96 -36.87 -2.78
N VAL A 161 1.67 -36.72 -2.48
CA VAL A 161 1.15 -35.57 -1.72
C VAL A 161 1.35 -35.80 -0.23
N ILE A 162 2.12 -34.93 0.41
CA ILE A 162 2.41 -34.98 1.84
C ILE A 162 1.33 -34.18 2.59
N ARG A 163 0.35 -34.89 3.16
CA ARG A 163 -0.83 -34.32 3.88
C ARG A 163 -0.76 -34.43 5.42
N SER A 164 0.44 -34.57 6.00
CA SER A 164 0.57 -34.76 7.45
C SER A 164 0.11 -33.51 8.21
N PRO A 165 -0.70 -33.58 9.29
CA PRO A 165 -1.08 -32.42 10.10
C PRO A 165 0.14 -31.67 10.66
N ASP A 166 1.18 -32.42 11.03
CA ASP A 166 2.47 -31.90 11.52
C ASP A 166 3.36 -31.31 10.41
N ARG A 167 2.92 -31.41 9.14
CA ARG A 167 3.58 -30.87 7.95
C ARG A 167 2.56 -30.21 7.00
N GLU A 168 1.37 -29.85 7.51
CA GLU A 168 0.44 -29.02 6.76
C GLU A 168 1.20 -27.71 6.53
N VAL A 169 1.49 -27.44 5.26
CA VAL A 169 2.40 -26.36 4.88
C VAL A 169 1.79 -25.03 5.29
N GLY A 170 0.47 -24.96 5.20
CA GLY A 170 -0.37 -24.61 6.34
C GLY A 170 -1.80 -24.28 5.96
N PHE A 171 -2.50 -23.70 6.93
CA PHE A 171 -3.92 -23.41 6.90
C PHE A 171 -4.12 -21.91 7.03
N MET A 172 -4.89 -21.33 6.12
CA MET A 172 -5.19 -19.91 6.13
C MET A 172 -6.71 -19.71 6.09
N THR A 173 -7.23 -19.11 7.15
CA THR A 173 -8.61 -18.64 7.29
C THR A 173 -8.69 -17.12 7.14
N LEU A 174 -9.80 -16.59 6.62
CA LEU A 174 -9.98 -15.14 6.40
C LEU A 174 -9.81 -14.34 7.69
N SER A 175 -10.19 -14.95 8.81
CA SER A 175 -10.13 -14.37 10.14
C SER A 175 -8.71 -14.14 10.71
N ASP A 176 -7.67 -14.79 10.17
CA ASP A 176 -6.31 -14.75 10.73
C ASP A 176 -5.40 -13.65 10.14
N MET A 177 -5.94 -12.75 9.31
CA MET A 177 -5.13 -11.90 8.42
C MET A 177 -4.83 -10.48 8.92
N MET A 178 -3.63 -9.97 8.62
CA MET A 178 -3.07 -8.73 9.18
C MET A 178 -3.67 -7.43 8.63
N SER A 179 -4.31 -7.47 7.45
CA SER A 179 -4.83 -6.28 6.80
C SER A 179 -6.13 -6.59 6.08
N VAL A 180 -7.13 -5.78 6.42
CA VAL A 180 -8.50 -5.94 5.99
C VAL A 180 -8.74 -4.90 4.89
N ILE A 181 -8.61 -5.30 3.62
CA ILE A 181 -8.94 -4.44 2.47
C ILE A 181 -10.37 -4.80 2.08
N PRO A 182 -11.32 -3.87 2.00
CA PRO A 182 -12.64 -4.24 1.53
C PRO A 182 -12.62 -4.74 0.08
N ASP A 183 -13.38 -5.79 -0.23
CA ASP A 183 -13.60 -6.31 -1.57
C ASP A 183 -14.73 -5.50 -2.23
N TYR A 184 -14.34 -4.46 -2.97
CA TYR A 184 -15.31 -3.54 -3.59
C TYR A 184 -15.92 -4.10 -4.87
N ASP A 185 -15.34 -5.18 -5.40
CA ASP A 185 -15.77 -5.81 -6.66
C ASP A 185 -16.58 -7.11 -6.41
N ALA A 186 -16.83 -7.47 -5.14
CA ALA A 186 -17.61 -8.65 -4.75
C ALA A 186 -19.13 -8.53 -5.01
N ASP A 187 -19.80 -9.64 -5.34
CA ASP A 187 -21.24 -9.69 -5.64
C ASP A 187 -22.13 -9.95 -4.42
N VAL A 188 -21.89 -9.25 -3.32
CA VAL A 188 -22.65 -9.50 -2.08
C VAL A 188 -24.10 -9.02 -2.16
N ASP A 189 -25.04 -9.91 -1.83
CA ASP A 189 -26.42 -9.55 -1.45
C ASP A 189 -26.49 -9.50 0.09
N PHE A 190 -26.46 -8.29 0.66
CA PHE A 190 -26.23 -8.01 2.08
C PHE A 190 -27.40 -8.39 3.01
N LYS A 191 -27.76 -9.68 3.10
CA LYS A 191 -28.71 -10.13 4.14
C LYS A 191 -28.08 -10.35 5.51
N GLN A 192 -26.78 -10.60 5.60
CA GLN A 192 -25.93 -10.52 6.81
C GLN A 192 -24.49 -10.91 6.42
N GLY A 193 -23.54 -10.01 6.63
CA GLY A 193 -22.09 -10.22 6.54
C GLY A 193 -21.44 -10.05 7.92
N TYR A 194 -20.20 -10.51 8.10
CA TYR A 194 -19.52 -10.45 9.39
C TYR A 194 -19.48 -9.03 9.98
N SER A 195 -20.02 -8.89 11.19
CA SER A 195 -19.90 -7.72 12.04
C SER A 195 -18.44 -7.52 12.47
N GLY A 196 -17.67 -6.73 11.71
CA GLY A 196 -16.52 -6.03 12.25
C GLY A 196 -17.00 -5.09 13.36
N ASN A 197 -16.85 -5.48 14.62
CA ASN A 197 -17.39 -4.78 15.79
C ASN A 197 -17.07 -3.27 15.79
N LYS A 198 -17.96 -2.44 15.23
CA LYS A 198 -18.40 -1.11 15.68
C LYS A 198 -19.46 -0.52 14.73
N LYS A 199 -20.71 -0.56 15.20
CA LYS A 199 -21.90 0.13 14.68
C LYS A 199 -21.62 1.44 13.93
N LYS A 200 -22.12 1.52 12.69
CA LYS A 200 -23.16 2.45 12.25
C LYS A 200 -23.76 1.95 10.92
N GLU A 201 -25.06 2.19 10.76
CA GLU A 201 -25.86 1.95 9.56
C GLU A 201 -25.11 2.34 8.28
N THR A 202 -25.25 1.50 7.24
CA THR A 202 -24.76 1.57 5.83
C THR A 202 -23.60 0.62 5.51
N ASP A 203 -23.94 -0.41 4.72
CA ASP A 203 -23.14 -1.32 3.91
C ASP A 203 -22.07 -2.17 4.64
N GLU A 204 -22.38 -3.46 4.80
CA GLU A 204 -21.50 -4.46 5.42
C GLU A 204 -20.38 -4.84 4.45
N LEU A 205 -19.24 -4.15 4.53
CA LEU A 205 -18.08 -4.40 3.68
C LEU A 205 -17.55 -5.83 3.83
N VAL A 206 -17.56 -6.60 2.73
CA VAL A 206 -16.78 -7.84 2.65
C VAL A 206 -15.33 -7.50 2.44
N LEU A 207 -14.43 -8.36 2.93
CA LEU A 207 -13.03 -8.05 3.11
C LEU A 207 -12.19 -9.03 2.29
N CYS A 208 -11.34 -8.49 1.41
CA CYS A 208 -10.28 -9.22 0.78
C CYS A 208 -9.23 -9.65 1.80
N PRO A 209 -8.93 -10.94 1.91
CA PRO A 209 -7.77 -11.43 2.63
C PRO A 209 -6.48 -10.90 2.02
N LEU A 210 -5.65 -10.25 2.85
CA LEU A 210 -4.21 -10.11 2.59
C LEU A 210 -3.45 -10.85 3.70
N GLY A 211 -3.16 -12.12 3.43
CA GLY A 211 -2.54 -13.03 4.39
C GLY A 211 -1.09 -13.33 4.05
N PHE A 212 -0.28 -13.47 5.08
CA PHE A 212 1.05 -14.09 4.96
C PHE A 212 0.92 -15.52 5.41
N HIS A 213 1.34 -16.46 4.56
CA HIS A 213 1.50 -17.83 5.01
C HIS A 213 2.97 -18.13 5.22
N ARG A 214 3.32 -18.39 6.48
CA ARG A 214 4.66 -18.88 6.82
C ARG A 214 4.73 -20.34 6.39
N ILE A 215 5.39 -20.60 5.27
CA ILE A 215 5.78 -21.96 4.88
C ILE A 215 6.99 -22.34 5.73
N THR A 216 6.72 -22.63 7.00
CA THR A 216 7.75 -22.59 8.04
C THR A 216 8.71 -23.77 8.01
N ASP A 217 8.24 -24.93 7.55
CA ASP A 217 8.82 -26.20 7.98
C ASP A 217 9.16 -27.14 6.82
N ILE A 218 9.16 -26.65 5.58
CA ILE A 218 9.47 -27.46 4.40
C ILE A 218 10.57 -26.80 3.59
N ASP A 219 11.69 -27.51 3.50
CA ASP A 219 12.73 -27.23 2.52
C ASP A 219 12.22 -27.70 1.14
N TRP A 220 11.83 -26.73 0.31
CA TRP A 220 11.35 -26.96 -1.05
C TRP A 220 12.55 -27.18 -1.97
N SER A 221 12.58 -28.34 -2.61
CA SER A 221 13.47 -28.58 -3.75
C SER A 221 12.93 -27.84 -4.97
N GLU A 222 13.80 -27.58 -5.95
CA GLU A 222 13.41 -26.92 -7.21
C GLU A 222 12.39 -27.73 -8.03
N ASN A 223 12.22 -29.01 -7.71
CA ASN A 223 11.34 -29.94 -8.40
C ASN A 223 10.05 -30.26 -7.62
N ASP A 224 9.93 -29.77 -6.38
CA ASP A 224 8.71 -29.94 -5.61
C ASP A 224 7.59 -29.04 -6.18
N LYS A 225 6.34 -29.51 -6.07
CA LYS A 225 5.16 -28.74 -6.45
C LYS A 225 4.28 -28.46 -5.24
N ALA A 226 3.65 -27.31 -5.20
CA ALA A 226 2.63 -27.01 -4.22
C ALA A 226 1.26 -27.47 -4.74
N LEU A 227 0.55 -28.28 -3.96
CA LEU A 227 -0.88 -28.52 -4.14
C LEU A 227 -1.65 -27.48 -3.33
N PHE A 228 -2.42 -26.66 -4.03
CA PHE A 228 -3.24 -25.62 -3.45
C PHE A 228 -4.71 -26.05 -3.52
N GLU A 229 -5.32 -26.28 -2.37
CA GLU A 229 -6.74 -26.61 -2.26
C GLU A 229 -7.49 -25.45 -1.62
N VAL A 230 -8.39 -24.83 -2.37
CA VAL A 230 -9.25 -23.75 -1.87
C VAL A 230 -10.60 -24.32 -1.49
N TYR A 231 -11.08 -23.92 -0.33
CA TYR A 231 -12.35 -24.35 0.21
C TYR A 231 -13.23 -23.16 0.52
N ALA A 232 -14.54 -23.34 0.34
CA ALA A 232 -15.56 -22.44 0.86
C ALA A 232 -16.26 -23.13 2.03
N SER A 233 -16.44 -22.41 3.14
CA SER A 233 -17.15 -22.92 4.32
C SER A 233 -18.24 -21.96 4.80
N VAL A 234 -19.36 -22.51 5.28
CA VAL A 234 -20.45 -21.74 5.87
C VAL A 234 -20.57 -22.11 7.35
N GLU A 235 -20.09 -21.26 8.25
CA GLU A 235 -19.99 -21.57 9.70
C GLU A 235 -21.33 -21.97 10.33
N GLU A 236 -22.43 -21.37 9.88
CA GLU A 236 -23.76 -21.55 10.46
C GLU A 236 -24.47 -22.83 10.01
N VAL A 237 -24.00 -23.44 8.92
CA VAL A 237 -24.57 -24.67 8.36
C VAL A 237 -23.62 -25.81 8.71
N LEU A 238 -24.08 -26.78 9.49
CA LEU A 238 -23.23 -27.89 9.95
C LEU A 238 -23.43 -29.16 9.12
N ASP A 239 -22.35 -29.90 8.93
CA ASP A 239 -22.33 -31.24 8.34
C ASP A 239 -22.81 -32.31 9.35
N GLU A 240 -22.78 -33.59 8.91
CA GLU A 240 -23.15 -34.73 9.76
C GLU A 240 -22.28 -34.87 11.02
N ASN A 241 -21.05 -34.32 10.99
CA ASN A 241 -20.07 -34.38 12.08
C ASN A 241 -20.13 -33.16 13.00
N GLN A 242 -21.11 -32.26 12.83
CA GLN A 242 -21.22 -30.99 13.56
C GLN A 242 -20.07 -30.01 13.27
N LEU A 243 -19.43 -30.13 12.10
CA LEU A 243 -18.44 -29.19 11.61
C LEU A 243 -19.07 -28.23 10.61
N PRO A 244 -18.53 -27.00 10.44
CA PRO A 244 -18.94 -26.12 9.36
C PRO A 244 -18.97 -26.84 8.02
N LEU A 245 -20.07 -26.70 7.29
CA LEU A 245 -20.24 -27.26 5.97
C LEU A 245 -19.17 -26.64 5.06
N GLN A 246 -18.39 -27.49 4.42
CA GLN A 246 -17.25 -27.11 3.60
C GLN A 246 -17.32 -27.81 2.25
N THR A 247 -17.01 -27.08 1.17
CA THR A 247 -16.84 -27.64 -0.18
C THR A 247 -15.48 -27.22 -0.74
N LYS A 248 -14.86 -28.10 -1.54
CA LYS A 248 -13.63 -27.77 -2.25
C LYS A 248 -13.99 -27.06 -3.55
N VAL A 249 -13.49 -25.84 -3.71
CA VAL A 249 -13.82 -24.96 -4.85
C VAL A 249 -12.87 -25.20 -6.01
N ILE A 250 -11.57 -25.25 -5.72
CA ILE A 250 -10.55 -25.48 -6.74
C ILE A 250 -9.36 -26.22 -6.13
N GLU A 251 -8.69 -27.01 -6.96
CA GLU A 251 -7.43 -27.66 -6.68
C GLU A 251 -6.43 -27.26 -7.78
N LEU A 252 -5.28 -26.75 -7.40
CA LEU A 252 -4.24 -26.27 -8.31
C LEU A 252 -2.90 -26.89 -7.96
N GLU A 253 -2.15 -27.33 -8.96
CA GLU A 253 -0.75 -27.70 -8.81
C GLU A 253 0.14 -26.57 -9.32
N LEU A 254 1.03 -26.06 -8.47
CA LEU A 254 1.90 -24.94 -8.76
C LEU A 254 3.37 -25.35 -8.61
N ASP A 255 4.14 -25.13 -9.67
CA ASP A 255 5.60 -25.31 -9.68
C ASP A 255 6.31 -24.04 -9.14
N GLY A 256 7.62 -24.07 -8.90
CA GLY A 256 8.39 -22.84 -8.64
C GLY A 256 8.31 -22.29 -7.22
N TYR A 257 8.00 -23.15 -6.25
CA TYR A 257 8.09 -22.81 -4.83
C TYR A 257 9.52 -23.03 -4.31
N TYR A 258 10.01 -22.04 -3.58
CA TYR A 258 11.33 -22.03 -2.95
C TYR A 258 11.21 -21.59 -1.48
N SER A 259 12.03 -22.20 -0.62
CA SER A 259 12.28 -21.79 0.78
C SER A 259 13.50 -20.87 0.89
N ASP A 260 14.53 -21.15 0.10
CA ASP A 260 15.84 -20.50 0.12
C ASP A 260 15.89 -19.25 -0.78
N PRO A 261 16.14 -18.05 -0.22
CA PRO A 261 16.28 -16.82 -1.01
C PRO A 261 17.45 -16.85 -2.00
N GLU A 262 18.51 -17.64 -1.80
CA GLU A 262 19.65 -17.66 -2.73
C GLU A 262 19.29 -18.25 -4.10
N LYS A 263 18.20 -19.01 -4.18
CA LYS A 263 17.68 -19.62 -5.42
C LYS A 263 16.83 -18.66 -6.26
N LEU A 264 16.52 -17.48 -5.74
CA LEU A 264 15.72 -16.48 -6.45
C LEU A 264 16.56 -15.71 -7.49
N ASP A 265 16.03 -15.49 -8.69
CA ASP A 265 16.70 -14.71 -9.74
C ASP A 265 16.58 -13.20 -9.51
N TYR A 266 17.61 -12.63 -8.88
CA TYR A 266 17.69 -11.21 -8.58
C TYR A 266 17.80 -10.27 -9.81
N GLN A 267 17.79 -10.77 -11.05
CA GLN A 267 17.88 -9.92 -12.24
C GLN A 267 16.63 -9.04 -12.45
N ASP A 268 15.45 -9.56 -12.09
CA ASP A 268 14.18 -8.82 -12.12
C ASP A 268 13.83 -8.19 -10.77
N TRP A 269 14.80 -8.18 -9.83
CA TRP A 269 14.61 -7.56 -8.52
C TRP A 269 14.38 -6.07 -8.70
N THR A 270 13.11 -5.69 -8.65
CA THR A 270 12.77 -4.28 -8.69
C THR A 270 13.25 -3.70 -7.35
N PRO A 271 14.06 -2.63 -7.32
CA PRO A 271 14.51 -2.03 -6.05
C PRO A 271 13.35 -1.52 -5.16
N SER A 272 12.14 -1.47 -5.72
CA SER A 272 10.89 -1.39 -4.99
C SER A 272 10.63 -2.75 -4.37
N TYR A 273 10.72 -2.94 -3.07
CA TYR A 273 9.69 -2.52 -2.14
C TYR A 273 10.32 -2.11 -0.81
N MET A 274 11.14 -1.05 -0.84
CA MET A 274 11.47 -0.35 0.40
C MET A 274 10.18 0.24 0.96
N GLN A 275 9.58 -0.43 1.95
CA GLN A 275 8.37 -0.06 2.70
C GLN A 275 8.50 1.27 3.49
N ASN A 276 9.37 2.14 3.02
CA ASN A 276 9.47 3.48 3.48
C ASN A 276 8.39 4.30 2.77
N LEU A 277 7.26 4.53 3.43
CA LEU A 277 6.23 5.47 2.97
C LEU A 277 6.81 6.87 2.66
N ARG A 278 8.02 7.22 3.13
CA ARG A 278 8.69 8.47 2.70
C ARG A 278 9.04 8.46 1.21
N ASN A 279 9.26 7.28 0.63
CA ASN A 279 9.49 7.09 -0.79
C ASN A 279 8.19 6.99 -1.59
N SER A 280 7.03 6.85 -0.93
CA SER A 280 5.72 6.81 -1.59
C SER A 280 5.18 8.22 -1.75
N ASP A 281 5.63 9.04 -2.70
CA ASP A 281 5.05 10.39 -2.98
C ASP A 281 4.91 11.34 -1.75
N TYR A 282 5.52 11.04 -0.59
CA TYR A 282 5.32 11.78 0.65
C TYR A 282 5.74 13.24 0.52
N LEU A 283 6.88 13.49 -0.14
CA LEU A 283 7.36 14.85 -0.39
C LEU A 283 6.34 15.65 -1.21
N LYS A 284 5.74 15.03 -2.23
CA LYS A 284 4.72 15.65 -3.09
C LYS A 284 3.45 15.94 -2.30
N TRP A 285 2.99 14.98 -1.48
CA TRP A 285 1.85 15.18 -0.59
C TRP A 285 2.11 16.32 0.41
N LEU A 286 3.26 16.29 1.08
CA LEU A 286 3.64 17.27 2.09
C LEU A 286 3.81 18.67 1.49
N PHE A 287 4.38 18.76 0.30
CA PHE A 287 4.52 20.02 -0.42
C PHE A 287 3.16 20.62 -0.76
N LYS A 288 2.26 19.83 -1.34
CA LYS A 288 0.90 20.25 -1.71
C LYS A 288 0.08 20.72 -0.51
N HIS A 289 0.17 20.01 0.62
CA HIS A 289 -0.66 20.29 1.80
C HIS A 289 -0.07 21.35 2.75
N TYR A 290 1.25 21.45 2.85
CA TYR A 290 1.91 22.26 3.88
C TYR A 290 3.02 23.16 3.34
N LEU A 291 4.07 22.59 2.74
CA LEU A 291 5.30 23.36 2.48
C LEU A 291 5.09 24.48 1.47
N TRP A 292 4.23 24.28 0.46
CA TRP A 292 3.92 25.32 -0.53
C TRP A 292 3.47 26.62 0.13
N TRP A 293 2.48 26.55 1.02
CA TRP A 293 1.91 27.71 1.69
C TRP A 293 2.90 28.37 2.64
N ILE A 294 3.65 27.56 3.40
CA ILE A 294 4.63 28.08 4.36
C ILE A 294 5.78 28.79 3.62
N SER A 295 6.30 28.18 2.54
CA SER A 295 7.34 28.80 1.70
C SER A 295 6.83 30.05 1.01
N LEU A 296 5.57 30.08 0.55
CA LEU A 296 4.95 31.27 -0.05
C LEU A 296 4.84 32.42 0.96
N ILE A 297 4.41 32.14 2.19
CA ILE A 297 4.31 33.16 3.25
C ILE A 297 5.69 33.70 3.59
N ALA A 298 6.70 32.83 3.75
CA ALA A 298 8.07 33.24 4.00
C ALA A 298 8.64 34.12 2.87
N PHE A 299 8.38 33.74 1.62
CA PHE A 299 8.76 34.52 0.44
C PHE A 299 8.15 35.92 0.46
N ILE A 300 6.84 36.04 0.73
CA ILE A 300 6.14 37.33 0.76
C ILE A 300 6.68 38.22 1.89
N ILE A 301 6.81 37.69 3.11
CA ILE A 301 7.26 38.48 4.27
C ILE A 301 8.69 39.00 4.04
N VAL A 302 9.62 38.12 3.64
CA VAL A 302 11.01 38.52 3.39
C VAL A 302 11.11 39.40 2.14
N GLY A 303 10.26 39.17 1.13
CA GLY A 303 10.12 40.02 -0.04
C GLY A 303 9.74 41.45 0.32
N VAL A 304 8.73 41.64 1.15
CA VAL A 304 8.31 42.97 1.62
C VAL A 304 9.43 43.67 2.39
N ILE A 305 10.13 42.96 3.28
CA ILE A 305 11.23 43.51 4.06
C ILE A 305 12.38 43.96 3.14
N THR A 306 12.86 43.06 2.29
CA THR A 306 13.99 43.33 1.39
C THR A 306 13.68 44.41 0.36
N PHE A 307 12.46 44.43 -0.17
CA PHE A 307 11.99 45.47 -1.08
C PHE A 307 11.87 46.84 -0.41
N SER A 308 11.47 46.89 0.87
CA SER A 308 11.41 48.15 1.63
C SER A 308 12.82 48.77 1.79
N PHE A 309 13.83 47.95 2.09
CA PHE A 309 15.23 48.42 2.11
C PHE A 309 15.71 48.89 0.75
N TYR A 310 15.30 48.22 -0.32
CA TYR A 310 15.63 48.64 -1.68
C TYR A 310 15.06 50.02 -2.02
N ILE A 311 13.78 50.27 -1.69
CA ILE A 311 13.14 51.57 -1.89
C ILE A 311 13.86 52.66 -1.09
N ALA A 312 14.17 52.40 0.19
CA ALA A 312 14.89 53.34 1.03
C ALA A 312 16.26 53.71 0.42
N TRP A 313 17.01 52.71 -0.06
CA TRP A 313 18.28 52.93 -0.74
C TRP A 313 18.14 53.74 -2.04
N LEU A 314 17.11 53.47 -2.85
CA LEU A 314 16.82 54.28 -4.05
C LEU A 314 16.50 55.74 -3.69
N ALA A 315 15.74 55.98 -2.62
CA ALA A 315 15.44 57.32 -2.16
C ALA A 315 16.69 58.06 -1.68
N GLU A 316 17.54 57.41 -0.89
CA GLU A 316 18.81 57.99 -0.41
C GLU A 316 19.77 58.31 -1.55
N THR A 317 19.92 57.40 -2.52
CA THR A 317 20.79 57.63 -3.69
C THR A 317 20.29 58.78 -4.56
N ALA A 318 18.97 58.86 -4.80
CA ALA A 318 18.37 59.98 -5.51
C ALA A 318 18.56 61.31 -4.77
N TYR A 319 18.45 61.32 -3.44
CA TYR A 319 18.69 62.50 -2.62
C TYR A 319 20.16 62.94 -2.64
N ALA A 320 21.09 61.99 -2.53
CA ALA A 320 22.53 62.23 -2.61
C ALA A 320 22.97 62.80 -3.97
N GLU A 321 22.38 62.32 -5.08
CA GLU A 321 22.65 62.86 -6.41
C GLU A 321 22.13 64.29 -6.57
N LYS A 322 20.93 64.59 -6.03
CA LYS A 322 20.38 65.95 -6.01
C LYS A 322 21.24 66.93 -5.21
N THR A 323 21.72 66.55 -4.03
CA THR A 323 22.58 67.40 -3.19
C THR A 323 23.97 67.59 -3.79
N ALA A 324 24.59 66.54 -4.34
CA ALA A 324 25.86 66.65 -5.06
C ALA A 324 25.77 67.54 -6.31
N GLY A 325 24.65 67.49 -7.04
CA GLY A 325 24.38 68.38 -8.17
C GLY A 325 24.25 69.86 -7.78
N LYS A 326 23.59 70.14 -6.64
CA LYS A 326 23.48 71.50 -6.08
C LYS A 326 24.84 72.06 -5.63
N ALA A 327 25.65 71.26 -4.93
CA ALA A 327 26.98 71.67 -4.47
C ALA A 327 27.96 71.95 -5.62
N LYS A 328 27.85 71.23 -6.75
CA LYS A 328 28.63 71.53 -7.97
C LYS A 328 28.18 72.80 -8.67
N LYS A 329 26.87 73.12 -8.63
CA LYS A 329 26.33 74.37 -9.20
C LYS A 329 26.69 75.61 -8.38
N SER A 330 26.87 75.50 -7.06
CA SER A 330 27.27 76.63 -6.20
C SER A 330 28.77 76.91 -6.16
N ARG A 331 29.60 76.05 -6.78
CA ARG A 331 31.06 76.21 -6.90
C ARG A 331 31.50 76.72 -8.27
N LYS A 332 30.58 76.81 -9.23
CA LYS A 332 30.75 77.54 -10.49
C LYS A 332 30.11 78.91 -10.31
#